data_AF-A0A543FI82-F1
#
_entry.id   AF-A0A543FI82-F1
#
_cell.length_a   1.000
_cell.length_b   1.000
_cell.length_c   1.000
_cell.angle_alpha   90.00
_cell.angle_beta   90.00
_cell.angle_gamma   90.00
#
_symmetry.space_group_name_H-M   'P 1'
#
loop_
_entity.id
_entity.type
_entity.pdbx_description
1 polymer ?
#
loop_
_entity_poly.entity_id
_entity_poly.type
_entity_poly.pdbx_seq_one_letter_code
_entity_poly.pdbx_strand_id
1 'polypeptide(L)'
;MTETPVPADRPAEPSVDQRHALQTAAARLEKEFEGVAPDAAIEQFLQAAYDHIADDATFDNFLPLLAERYTREWLHALAEAKSSA
;
A
#
# COMPACT_ATOMS: atom_id res chain seq x y z
N MET A 1 31.16 -12.53 -17.73
CA MET A 1 30.90 -11.48 -16.72
C MET A 1 29.43 -11.57 -16.39
N THR A 2 29.07 -12.35 -15.38
CA THR A 2 27.70 -12.43 -14.86
C THR A 2 27.60 -11.39 -13.76
N GLU A 3 26.88 -10.30 -14.01
CA GLU A 3 26.51 -9.38 -12.95
C GLU A 3 25.48 -10.10 -12.08
N THR A 4 25.94 -10.59 -10.93
CA THR A 4 25.06 -11.08 -9.86
C THR A 4 24.21 -9.89 -9.41
N PRO A 5 22.86 -10.00 -9.38
CA PRO A 5 22.04 -8.93 -8.85
C PRO A 5 22.45 -8.74 -7.38
N VAL A 6 22.84 -7.52 -7.02
CA VAL A 6 23.03 -7.17 -5.61
C VAL A 6 21.67 -7.32 -4.95
N PRO A 7 21.49 -8.17 -3.93
CA PRO A 7 20.24 -8.22 -3.18
C PRO A 7 20.04 -6.84 -2.57
N ALA A 8 18.92 -6.18 -2.92
CA ALA A 8 18.55 -4.90 -2.34
C ALA A 8 18.14 -5.17 -0.89
N ASP A 9 19.11 -5.17 0.03
CA ASP A 9 18.93 -5.47 1.46
C ASP A 9 18.34 -4.27 2.23
N ARG A 10 17.30 -3.66 1.66
CA ARG A 10 16.42 -2.67 2.31
C ARG A 10 15.16 -2.55 1.45
N PRO A 11 13.94 -2.47 2.02
CA PRO A 11 12.81 -1.92 1.29
C PRO A 11 13.25 -0.55 0.78
N ALA A 12 13.45 -0.44 -0.54
CA ALA A 12 13.94 0.77 -1.14
C ALA A 12 12.91 1.86 -0.81
N GLU A 13 13.36 2.98 -0.24
CA GLU A 13 12.48 4.14 -0.05
C GLU A 13 11.72 4.38 -1.37
N PRO A 14 10.40 4.57 -1.33
CA PRO A 14 9.60 4.66 -2.54
C PRO A 14 10.15 5.75 -3.45
N SER A 15 10.22 5.44 -4.74
CA SER A 15 10.61 6.43 -5.75
C SER A 15 9.68 7.65 -5.71
N VAL A 16 10.08 8.77 -6.31
CA VAL A 16 9.23 9.98 -6.37
C VAL A 16 7.85 9.66 -6.97
N ASP A 17 7.84 8.88 -8.06
CA ASP A 17 6.60 8.47 -8.72
C ASP A 17 5.76 7.55 -7.83
N GLN A 18 6.40 6.62 -7.11
CA GLN A 18 5.71 5.75 -6.18
C GLN A 18 5.13 6.51 -4.97
N ARG A 19 5.86 7.49 -4.43
CA ARG A 19 5.33 8.37 -3.37
C ARG A 19 4.12 9.15 -3.85
N HIS A 20 4.17 9.70 -5.06
CA HIS A 20 3.03 10.40 -5.64
C HIS A 20 1.83 9.47 -5.87
N ALA A 21 2.09 8.24 -6.33
CA ALA A 21 1.06 7.22 -6.49
C ALA A 21 0.44 6.81 -5.15
N LEU A 22 1.25 6.60 -4.11
CA LEU A 22 0.77 6.28 -2.75
C LEU A 22 -0.07 7.41 -2.16
N GLN A 23 0.34 8.66 -2.31
CA GLN A 23 -0.47 9.82 -1.89
C GLN A 23 -1.81 9.89 -2.64
N THR A 24 -1.79 9.61 -3.94
CA THR A 24 -3.02 9.57 -4.74
C THR A 24 -3.93 8.41 -4.32
N ALA A 25 -3.36 7.26 -4.00
CA ALA A 25 -4.09 6.10 -3.50
C ALA A 25 -4.70 6.37 -2.11
N ALA A 26 -3.95 6.97 -1.18
CA ALA A 26 -4.43 7.38 0.14
C ALA A 26 -5.68 8.26 0.02
N ALA A 27 -5.59 9.35 -0.76
CA ALA A 27 -6.72 10.26 -0.96
C ALA A 27 -7.96 9.58 -1.58
N ARG A 28 -7.79 8.55 -2.41
CA ARG A 28 -8.91 7.77 -2.96
C ARG A 28 -9.53 6.88 -1.89
N LEU A 29 -8.71 6.17 -1.11
CA LEU A 29 -9.17 5.27 -0.06
C LEU A 29 -9.84 6.04 1.08
N GLU A 30 -9.28 7.16 1.51
CA GLU A 30 -9.88 8.06 2.52
C GLU A 30 -11.29 8.48 2.12
N LYS A 31 -11.46 8.90 0.86
CA LYS A 31 -12.77 9.27 0.33
C LYS A 31 -13.74 8.08 0.25
N GLU A 32 -13.24 6.91 -0.15
CA GLU A 32 -14.07 5.71 -0.33
C GLU A 32 -14.52 5.11 1.01
N PHE A 33 -13.69 5.23 2.04
CA PHE A 33 -13.88 4.63 3.36
C PHE A 33 -14.12 5.67 4.46
N GLU A 34 -14.61 6.86 4.08
CA GLU A 34 -15.01 7.91 5.01
C GLU A 34 -15.99 7.35 6.06
N GLY A 35 -15.69 7.54 7.34
CA GLY A 35 -16.49 7.02 8.45
C GLY A 35 -16.32 5.52 8.74
N VAL A 36 -15.55 4.78 7.95
CA VAL A 36 -15.14 3.40 8.26
C VAL A 36 -13.89 3.39 9.13
N ALA A 37 -12.87 4.15 8.74
CA ALA A 37 -11.61 4.31 9.46
C ALA A 37 -11.14 5.77 9.39
N PRO A 38 -10.35 6.25 10.37
CA PRO A 38 -9.71 7.57 10.28
C PRO A 38 -8.68 7.62 9.14
N ASP A 39 -8.54 8.77 8.49
CA ASP A 39 -7.59 8.98 7.37
C ASP A 39 -6.16 8.55 7.73
N ALA A 40 -5.67 8.97 8.89
CA ALA A 40 -4.34 8.58 9.39
C ALA A 40 -4.17 7.06 9.57
N ALA A 41 -5.25 6.31 9.82
CA ALA A 41 -5.18 4.86 9.88
C ALA A 41 -5.11 4.26 8.46
N ILE A 42 -5.88 4.80 7.52
CA ILE A 42 -5.85 4.39 6.10
C ILE A 42 -4.45 4.61 5.51
N GLU A 43 -3.84 5.78 5.75
CA GLU A 43 -2.46 6.06 5.33
C GLU A 43 -1.46 5.05 5.91
N GLN A 44 -1.57 4.73 7.21
CA GLN A 44 -0.70 3.75 7.87
C GLN A 44 -0.87 2.34 7.31
N PHE A 45 -2.12 1.91 7.04
CA PHE A 45 -2.37 0.60 6.44
C PHE A 45 -1.84 0.52 5.01
N LEU A 46 -2.00 1.59 4.23
CA LEU A 46 -1.47 1.66 2.88
C LEU A 46 0.07 1.59 2.87
N GLN A 47 0.73 2.31 3.78
CA GLN A 47 2.19 2.26 3.91
C GLN A 47 2.66 0.86 4.35
N ALA A 48 2.00 0.25 5.34
CA ALA A 48 2.34 -1.10 5.79
C ALA A 48 2.13 -2.15 4.68
N ALA A 49 1.08 -2.01 3.87
CA ALA A 49 0.84 -2.85 2.70
C ALA A 49 1.94 -2.67 1.64
N TYR A 50 2.38 -1.43 1.40
CA TYR A 50 3.50 -1.16 0.50
C TYR A 50 4.78 -1.83 1.00
N ASP A 51 5.16 -1.61 2.26
CA ASP A 51 6.38 -2.16 2.84
C ASP A 51 6.38 -3.70 2.77
N HIS A 52 5.24 -4.33 3.12
CA HIS A 52 5.10 -5.79 3.06
C HIS A 52 5.30 -6.35 1.65
N ILE A 53 4.77 -5.67 0.63
CA ILE A 53 4.86 -6.14 -0.75
C ILE A 53 6.25 -5.82 -1.35
N ALA A 54 6.84 -4.69 -0.97
CA ALA A 54 8.15 -4.26 -1.44
C ALA A 54 9.28 -5.21 -0.99
N ASP A 55 9.15 -5.84 0.18
CA ASP A 55 10.14 -6.78 0.71
C ASP A 55 10.37 -8.01 -0.22
N ASP A 56 9.34 -8.46 -0.94
CA ASP A 56 9.40 -9.67 -1.78
C ASP A 56 9.34 -9.37 -3.31
N ALA A 57 9.30 -8.11 -3.70
CA ALA A 57 9.00 -7.74 -5.08
C ALA A 57 10.20 -7.88 -6.02
N THR A 58 9.98 -8.57 -7.14
CA THR A 58 10.94 -8.61 -8.26
C THR A 58 10.69 -7.48 -9.28
N PHE A 59 9.54 -6.79 -9.22
CA PHE A 59 9.16 -5.70 -10.12
C PHE A 59 8.47 -4.55 -9.38
N ASP A 60 9.07 -3.37 -9.41
CA ASP A 60 8.70 -2.28 -8.50
C ASP A 60 7.58 -1.37 -9.04
N ASN A 61 7.32 -1.41 -10.35
CA ASN A 61 6.40 -0.48 -11.01
C ASN A 61 4.94 -0.60 -10.54
N PHE A 62 4.56 -1.74 -9.98
CA PHE A 62 3.17 -2.02 -9.57
C PHE A 62 2.97 -1.95 -8.06
N LEU A 63 4.01 -1.67 -7.27
CA LEU A 63 3.94 -1.69 -5.81
C LEU A 63 2.83 -0.80 -5.24
N PRO A 64 2.68 0.49 -5.64
CA PRO A 64 1.61 1.33 -5.11
C PRO A 64 0.20 0.82 -5.45
N LEU A 65 0.02 0.26 -6.65
CA LEU A 65 -1.28 -0.30 -7.08
C LEU A 65 -1.64 -1.56 -6.30
N LEU A 66 -0.66 -2.43 -6.04
CA LEU A 66 -0.87 -3.64 -5.24
C LEU A 66 -1.15 -3.30 -3.78
N ALA A 67 -0.42 -2.33 -3.22
CA ALA A 67 -0.66 -1.82 -1.87
C ALA A 67 -2.06 -1.20 -1.73
N GLU A 68 -2.48 -0.38 -2.69
CA GLU A 68 -3.83 0.20 -2.73
C GLU A 68 -4.90 -0.91 -2.74
N ARG A 69 -4.74 -1.90 -3.63
CA ARG A 69 -5.69 -3.01 -3.73
C ARG A 69 -5.76 -3.81 -2.43
N TYR A 70 -4.62 -4.18 -1.86
CA TYR A 70 -4.58 -4.93 -0.61
C TYR A 70 -5.30 -4.18 0.52
N THR A 71 -5.00 -2.89 0.67
CA THR A 71 -5.59 -2.03 1.68
C THR A 71 -7.10 -1.88 1.49
N ARG A 72 -7.56 -1.73 0.24
CA ARG A 72 -8.98 -1.64 -0.12
C ARG A 72 -9.76 -2.89 0.29
N GLU A 73 -9.24 -4.08 -0.03
CA GLU A 73 -9.90 -5.35 0.36
C GLU A 73 -10.00 -5.47 1.88
N TRP A 74 -8.94 -5.10 2.60
CA TRP A 74 -8.93 -5.11 4.06
C TRP A 74 -9.95 -4.12 4.65
N LEU A 75 -10.05 -2.91 4.10
CA LEU A 75 -11.03 -1.90 4.55
C LEU A 75 -12.48 -2.32 4.26
N HIS A 76 -12.75 -3.01 3.15
CA HIS A 76 -14.07 -3.59 2.90
C HIS A 76 -14.43 -4.65 3.94
N ALA A 77 -13.51 -5.56 4.26
CA ALA A 77 -13.73 -6.56 5.30
C ALA A 77 -13.98 -5.90 6.68
N LEU A 78 -13.24 -4.84 7.01
CA LEU A 78 -13.47 -4.06 8.22
C LEU A 78 -14.86 -3.40 8.23
N ALA A 79 -15.28 -2.81 7.10
CA ALA A 79 -16.60 -2.18 6.98
C ALA A 79 -17.73 -3.19 7.17
N GLU A 80 -17.61 -4.38 6.57
CA GLU A 80 -18.58 -5.47 6.73
C GLU A 80 -18.67 -5.92 8.19
N ALA A 81 -17.53 -6.11 8.86
CA ALA A 81 -17.48 -6.48 10.28
C ALA A 81 -18.15 -5.43 11.19
N LYS A 82 -18.01 -4.14 10.87
CA LYS A 82 -18.68 -3.05 11.61
C LYS A 82 -20.19 -2.97 11.37
N SER A 83 -20.68 -3.46 10.24
CA SER A 83 -22.12 -3.46 9.90
C SER A 83 -22.87 -4.64 10.52
N SER A 84 -22.15 -5.74 10.78
CA SER A 84 -22.70 -6.95 11.40
C SER A 84 -22.79 -6.88 12.94
N ALA A 85 -22.32 -5.80 13.58
CA ALA A 85 -22.28 -5.60 15.03
C ALA A 85 -23.38 -4.64 15.51
#